data_AF-A0A5W1V8J2-F1
#
_entry.id   AF-A0A5W1V8J2-F1
#
_cell.length_a   1.000
_cell.length_b   1.000
_cell.length_c   1.000
_cell.angle_alpha   90.00
_cell.angle_beta   90.00
_cell.angle_gamma   90.00
#
_symmetry.space_group_name_H-M   'P 1'
#
loop_
_entity.id
_entity.type
_entity.pdbx_description
1 polymer ?
#
loop_
_entity_poly.entity_id
_entity_poly.type
_entity_poly.pdbx_seq_one_letter_code
_entity_poly.pdbx_strand_id
1 'polypeptide(L)'
;GRSIHFEPLSPGESSYSRSESFWLARCGVLMPDKSNPLHGLWQALPEEIRLSPNTYLATNSIQGPWWVLGWPERVPGADEALPAPLPPYRVLTGLADSYGRTLTYHRAAEGEFTGSVTGVTDGTGRRFHLVLTTQAQRAEAARGAGLPAAPAYPETLPATEYGTDNGIRLSQVWLTYEPDTAEAENEHEPVMLSRYEYTPCGELAAVYDRGGVEVRRFLYDAEHPGRMTGHRYAGRPQMRYRYNRDGQVEEQLNPEGLSYRYAYEKNRV
;
A
#
# COMPACT_ATOMS: atom_id res chain seq x y z
N GLY A 1 4.54 10.73 10.82
CA GLY A 1 3.08 10.50 10.92
C GLY A 1 2.44 11.50 11.86
N ARG A 2 1.13 11.73 11.71
CA ARG A 2 0.30 12.53 12.62
C ARG A 2 -0.51 11.59 13.53
N SER A 3 -0.69 11.96 14.79
CA SER A 3 -1.57 11.26 15.72
C SER A 3 -2.94 11.94 15.77
N ILE A 4 -4.01 11.15 15.70
CA ILE A 4 -5.40 11.62 15.74
C ILE A 4 -6.07 10.90 16.91
N HIS A 5 -6.80 11.64 17.73
CA HIS A 5 -7.46 11.11 18.91
C HIS A 5 -8.96 11.01 18.67
N PHE A 6 -9.55 9.91 19.13
CA PHE A 6 -10.98 9.65 19.10
C PHE A 6 -11.45 9.33 20.52
N GLU A 7 -12.68 9.72 20.83
CA GLU A 7 -13.35 9.21 22.02
C GLU A 7 -13.53 7.69 21.93
N PRO A 8 -13.53 6.97 23.06
CA PRO A 8 -13.78 5.53 23.07
C PRO A 8 -15.14 5.20 22.44
N LEU A 9 -15.12 4.31 21.44
CA LEU A 9 -16.33 3.82 20.78
C LEU A 9 -16.87 2.57 21.48
N SER A 10 -18.18 2.53 21.68
CA SER A 10 -18.93 1.32 22.04
C SER A 10 -19.03 0.37 20.83
N PRO A 11 -19.25 -0.95 21.03
CA PRO A 11 -19.52 -1.86 19.91
C PRO A 11 -20.69 -1.37 19.04
N GLY A 12 -20.47 -1.30 17.72
CA GLY A 12 -21.46 -0.79 16.75
C GLY A 12 -21.47 0.73 16.57
N GLU A 13 -20.69 1.47 17.36
CA GLU A 13 -20.62 2.92 17.28
C GLU A 13 -19.63 3.38 16.19
N SER A 14 -19.90 4.55 15.63
CA SER A 14 -19.04 5.22 14.66
C SER A 14 -18.95 6.71 14.93
N SER A 15 -17.78 7.30 14.69
CA SER A 15 -17.51 8.73 14.83
C SER A 15 -16.84 9.27 13.58
N TYR A 16 -17.23 10.48 13.15
CA TYR A 16 -16.63 11.18 12.02
C TYR A 16 -15.66 12.24 12.49
N SER A 17 -14.42 12.18 12.01
CA SER A 17 -13.47 13.27 12.19
C SER A 17 -13.59 14.27 11.04
N ARG A 18 -14.02 15.50 11.36
CA ARG A 18 -14.09 16.59 10.37
C ARG A 18 -12.70 17.09 9.96
N SER A 19 -11.71 17.07 10.84
CA SER A 19 -10.35 17.53 10.53
C SER A 19 -9.61 16.58 9.59
N GLU A 20 -9.95 15.29 9.67
CA GLU A 20 -9.31 14.23 8.89
C GLU A 20 -10.16 13.76 7.72
N SER A 21 -11.43 14.15 7.69
CA SER A 21 -12.42 13.74 6.69
C SER A 21 -12.58 12.22 6.56
N PHE A 22 -12.67 11.52 7.70
CA PHE A 22 -12.97 10.08 7.71
C PHE A 22 -13.76 9.64 8.94
N TRP A 23 -14.40 8.47 8.82
CA TRP A 23 -15.14 7.77 9.86
C TRP A 23 -14.27 6.70 10.52
N LEU A 24 -14.30 6.65 11.85
CA LEU A 24 -13.84 5.52 12.64
C LEU A 24 -15.06 4.78 13.18
N ALA A 25 -15.08 3.46 13.09
CA ALA A 25 -16.14 2.62 13.63
C ALA A 25 -15.57 1.45 14.42
N ARG A 26 -16.30 0.98 15.44
CA ARG A 26 -15.93 -0.21 16.21
C ARG A 26 -16.93 -1.32 15.94
N CYS A 27 -16.44 -2.47 15.48
CA CYS A 27 -17.25 -3.68 15.29
C CYS A 27 -17.77 -4.24 16.63
N GLY A 28 -18.48 -5.37 16.57
CA GLY A 28 -19.04 -6.06 17.73
C GLY A 28 -20.57 -6.14 17.72
N VAL A 29 -21.21 -5.80 16.60
CA VAL A 29 -22.65 -5.96 16.39
C VAL A 29 -22.91 -6.47 14.99
N LEU A 30 -23.95 -7.29 14.83
CA LEU A 30 -24.33 -7.82 13.52
C LEU A 30 -24.77 -6.70 12.57
N MET A 31 -25.57 -5.76 13.08
CA MET A 31 -26.03 -4.60 12.33
C MET A 31 -26.06 -3.37 13.25
N PRO A 32 -25.49 -2.23 12.82
CA PRO A 32 -25.66 -0.97 13.53
C PRO A 32 -27.08 -0.43 13.31
N ASP A 33 -27.46 0.61 14.05
CA ASP A 33 -28.73 1.30 13.85
C ASP A 33 -28.91 1.75 12.39
N LYS A 34 -30.15 1.71 11.87
CA LYS A 34 -30.45 2.10 10.48
C LYS A 34 -30.18 3.57 10.19
N SER A 35 -30.16 4.42 11.21
CA SER A 35 -29.78 5.83 11.12
C SER A 35 -28.27 6.05 11.00
N ASN A 36 -27.45 5.03 11.26
CA ASN A 36 -26.01 5.14 11.07
C ASN A 36 -25.70 5.39 9.58
N PRO A 37 -24.98 6.47 9.21
CA PRO A 37 -24.64 6.76 7.82
C PRO A 37 -23.86 5.64 7.11
N LEU A 38 -23.17 4.79 7.87
CA LEU A 38 -22.38 3.67 7.40
C LEU A 38 -23.17 2.36 7.37
N HIS A 39 -24.46 2.36 7.70
CA HIS A 39 -25.28 1.14 7.81
C HIS A 39 -25.23 0.27 6.55
N GLY A 40 -25.37 0.86 5.37
CA GLY A 40 -25.31 0.13 4.10
C GLY A 40 -23.93 -0.49 3.85
N LEU A 41 -22.86 0.30 4.05
CA LEU A 41 -21.49 -0.17 3.88
C LEU A 41 -21.10 -1.24 4.93
N TRP A 42 -21.65 -1.15 6.14
CA TRP A 42 -21.47 -2.14 7.19
C TRP A 42 -21.98 -3.51 6.76
N GLN A 43 -23.15 -3.57 6.10
CA GLN A 43 -23.75 -4.84 5.67
C GLN A 43 -22.90 -5.59 4.62
N ALA A 44 -22.05 -4.88 3.87
CA ALA A 44 -21.13 -5.51 2.92
C ALA A 44 -19.99 -6.27 3.60
N LEU A 45 -19.74 -6.04 4.89
CA LEU A 45 -18.68 -6.73 5.62
C LEU A 45 -19.04 -8.21 5.90
N PRO A 46 -18.06 -9.12 5.81
CA PRO A 46 -18.19 -10.46 6.34
C PRO A 46 -18.66 -10.46 7.79
N GLU A 47 -19.53 -11.42 8.13
CA GLU A 47 -20.14 -11.50 9.46
C GLU A 47 -19.11 -11.60 10.59
N GLU A 48 -18.06 -12.39 10.39
CA GLU A 48 -16.97 -12.55 11.34
C GLU A 48 -16.32 -11.20 11.72
N ILE A 49 -16.12 -10.33 10.73
CA ILE A 49 -15.56 -8.98 10.96
C ILE A 49 -16.56 -8.11 11.72
N ARG A 50 -17.85 -8.15 11.35
CA ARG A 50 -18.91 -7.36 12.00
C ARG A 50 -19.06 -7.72 13.48
N LEU A 51 -18.98 -9.00 13.81
CA LEU A 51 -19.18 -9.50 15.17
C LEU A 51 -17.96 -9.34 16.09
N SER A 52 -16.78 -9.01 15.55
CA SER A 52 -15.56 -8.89 16.35
C SER A 52 -15.51 -7.57 17.14
N PRO A 53 -15.69 -7.55 18.49
CA PRO A 53 -15.66 -6.31 19.27
C PRO A 53 -14.26 -5.69 19.39
N ASN A 54 -13.26 -6.43 18.92
CA ASN A 54 -11.86 -6.07 18.89
C ASN A 54 -11.42 -5.49 17.55
N THR A 55 -12.31 -5.40 16.56
CA THR A 55 -11.98 -4.85 15.25
C THR A 55 -12.46 -3.41 15.15
N TYR A 56 -11.58 -2.54 14.65
CA TYR A 56 -11.94 -1.18 14.29
C TYR A 56 -11.89 -1.04 12.78
N LEU A 57 -12.72 -0.17 12.26
CA LEU A 57 -12.82 0.11 10.84
C LEU A 57 -12.60 1.60 10.62
N ALA A 58 -11.92 1.95 9.54
CA ALA A 58 -11.86 3.32 9.07
C ALA A 58 -12.38 3.39 7.63
N THR A 59 -13.03 4.50 7.27
CA THR A 59 -13.36 4.81 5.87
C THR A 59 -13.51 6.31 5.67
N ASN A 60 -13.05 6.82 4.53
CA ASN A 60 -13.25 8.24 4.16
C ASN A 60 -14.52 8.46 3.34
N SER A 61 -15.32 7.42 3.11
CA SER A 61 -16.52 7.47 2.28
C SER A 61 -17.59 6.53 2.82
N ILE A 62 -18.86 6.96 2.75
CA ILE A 62 -19.99 6.08 3.07
C ILE A 62 -20.15 4.92 2.07
N GLN A 63 -19.38 4.91 0.97
CA GLN A 63 -19.34 3.85 -0.05
C GLN A 63 -18.10 2.95 0.09
N GLY A 64 -17.24 3.22 1.08
CA GLY A 64 -16.03 2.45 1.34
C GLY A 64 -14.82 2.87 0.50
N PRO A 65 -13.76 2.05 0.53
CA PRO A 65 -13.66 0.77 1.23
C PRO A 65 -13.57 0.95 2.76
N TRP A 66 -13.71 -0.15 3.49
CA TRP A 66 -13.28 -0.27 4.88
C TRP A 66 -11.80 -0.62 4.97
N TRP A 67 -11.04 0.16 5.72
CA TRP A 67 -9.75 -0.22 6.25
C TRP A 67 -9.96 -0.97 7.57
N VAL A 68 -9.55 -2.23 7.62
CA VAL A 68 -9.72 -3.08 8.80
C VAL A 68 -8.50 -2.93 9.71
N LEU A 69 -8.73 -2.43 10.93
CA LEU A 69 -7.71 -2.17 11.94
C LEU A 69 -7.80 -3.22 13.05
N GLY A 70 -6.80 -4.09 13.10
CA GLY A 70 -6.74 -5.23 14.01
C GLY A 70 -5.39 -5.35 14.71
N TRP A 71 -5.20 -6.49 15.36
CA TRP A 71 -3.94 -6.88 16.00
C TRP A 71 -3.10 -7.68 15.00
N PRO A 72 -1.79 -7.38 14.86
CA PRO A 72 -0.93 -8.13 13.96
C PRO A 72 -0.60 -9.54 14.48
N GLU A 73 -0.51 -9.72 15.81
CA GLU A 73 0.13 -10.88 16.42
C GLU A 73 -0.85 -11.84 17.12
N ARG A 74 -2.08 -11.40 17.42
CA ARG A 74 -3.07 -12.21 18.14
C ARG A 74 -4.47 -11.62 18.12
N VAL A 75 -5.47 -12.42 17.75
CA VAL A 75 -6.87 -12.16 18.10
C VAL A 75 -7.19 -12.99 19.34
N PRO A 76 -7.52 -12.40 20.51
CA PRO A 76 -7.95 -13.17 21.66
C PRO A 76 -9.14 -14.05 21.33
N GLY A 77 -9.16 -15.28 21.83
CA GLY A 77 -10.33 -16.16 21.68
C GLY A 77 -11.57 -15.55 22.31
N ALA A 78 -12.77 -15.91 21.83
CA ALA A 78 -14.04 -15.38 22.34
C ALA A 78 -14.21 -15.57 23.86
N ASP A 79 -13.63 -16.64 24.41
CA ASP A 79 -13.68 -17.01 25.83
C ASP A 79 -12.40 -16.65 26.60
N GLU A 80 -11.46 -15.94 25.97
CA GLU A 80 -10.21 -15.56 26.62
C GLU A 80 -10.45 -14.37 27.58
N ALA A 81 -10.22 -14.61 28.87
CA ALA A 81 -10.37 -13.59 29.90
C ALA A 81 -9.31 -12.48 29.73
N LEU A 82 -9.77 -11.25 29.45
CA LEU A 82 -8.91 -10.07 29.44
C LEU A 82 -8.57 -9.64 30.88
N PRO A 83 -7.31 -9.22 31.16
CA PRO A 83 -6.39 -8.66 30.19
C PRO A 83 -5.19 -9.57 29.88
N ALA A 84 -5.19 -10.21 28.71
CA ALA A 84 -3.92 -10.44 28.03
C ALA A 84 -3.38 -9.06 27.59
N PRO A 85 -2.06 -8.79 27.63
CA PRO A 85 -1.54 -7.51 27.17
C PRO A 85 -1.76 -7.42 25.66
N LEU A 86 -2.88 -6.81 25.28
CA LEU A 86 -3.12 -6.37 23.92
C LEU A 86 -2.16 -5.21 23.64
N PRO A 87 -1.54 -5.14 22.45
CA PRO A 87 -0.70 -4.01 22.11
C PRO A 87 -1.44 -2.68 22.34
N PRO A 88 -0.76 -1.55 22.60
CA PRO A 88 -1.45 -0.28 22.80
C PRO A 88 -1.94 0.34 21.48
N TYR A 89 -1.74 -0.32 20.34
CA TYR A 89 -2.04 0.20 19.01
C TYR A 89 -2.58 -0.89 18.08
N ARG A 90 -3.41 -0.48 17.12
CA ARG A 90 -3.93 -1.34 16.05
C ARG A 90 -3.20 -1.04 14.76
N VAL A 91 -3.04 -2.04 13.91
CA VAL A 91 -2.45 -1.87 12.58
C VAL A 91 -3.47 -2.21 11.51
N LEU A 92 -3.23 -1.74 10.28
CA LEU A 92 -4.01 -2.16 9.13
C LEU A 92 -3.78 -3.65 8.87
N THR A 93 -4.82 -4.45 9.06
CA THR A 93 -4.81 -5.91 8.86
C THR A 93 -5.61 -6.33 7.64
N GLY A 94 -6.34 -5.41 7.00
CA GLY A 94 -7.04 -5.73 5.77
C GLY A 94 -7.82 -4.59 5.15
N LEU A 95 -8.47 -4.91 4.03
CA LEU A 95 -9.42 -4.07 3.31
C LEU A 95 -10.68 -4.87 3.05
N ALA A 96 -11.84 -4.21 3.09
CA ALA A 96 -13.08 -4.77 2.58
C ALA A 96 -13.80 -3.70 1.75
N ASP A 97 -14.17 -4.02 0.51
CA ASP A 97 -14.93 -3.08 -0.32
C ASP A 97 -16.44 -3.20 -0.10
N SER A 98 -17.20 -2.35 -0.78
CA SER A 98 -18.67 -2.33 -0.69
C SER A 98 -19.35 -3.52 -1.39
N TYR A 99 -18.59 -4.40 -2.04
CA TYR A 99 -19.09 -5.63 -2.66
C TYR A 99 -18.75 -6.87 -1.81
N GLY A 100 -18.17 -6.69 -0.62
CA GLY A 100 -17.77 -7.78 0.27
C GLY A 100 -16.49 -8.48 -0.14
N ARG A 101 -15.73 -7.94 -1.12
CA ARG A 101 -14.41 -8.46 -1.46
C ARG A 101 -13.41 -8.00 -0.41
N THR A 102 -12.64 -8.94 0.12
CA THR A 102 -11.68 -8.68 1.20
C THR A 102 -10.24 -8.92 0.78
N LEU A 103 -9.33 -8.23 1.45
CA LEU A 103 -7.91 -8.54 1.51
C LEU A 103 -7.52 -8.63 2.98
N THR A 104 -6.83 -9.69 3.36
CA THR A 104 -6.21 -9.89 4.68
C THR A 104 -4.71 -9.76 4.53
N TYR A 105 -4.08 -8.93 5.35
CA TYR A 105 -2.65 -8.63 5.28
C TYR A 105 -1.89 -9.41 6.35
N HIS A 106 -0.84 -10.10 5.90
CA HIS A 106 0.08 -10.86 6.73
C HIS A 106 1.38 -10.09 6.86
N ARG A 107 1.85 -9.92 8.10
CA ARG A 107 3.05 -9.13 8.40
C ARG A 107 4.18 -10.05 8.84
N ALA A 108 5.42 -9.67 8.51
CA ALA A 108 6.59 -10.34 9.05
C ALA A 108 6.63 -10.15 10.58
N ALA A 109 6.70 -11.26 11.32
CA ALA A 109 6.79 -11.23 12.78
C ALA A 109 8.20 -10.89 13.27
N GLU A 110 9.23 -11.26 12.51
CA GLU A 110 10.63 -11.10 12.90
C GLU A 110 11.53 -10.74 11.70
N GLY A 111 12.76 -10.31 11.99
CA GLY A 111 13.79 -9.98 11.00
C GLY A 111 13.75 -8.54 10.48
N GLU A 112 14.51 -8.26 9.42
CA GLU A 112 14.71 -6.92 8.84
C GLU A 112 13.41 -6.27 8.34
N PHE A 113 12.37 -7.07 8.07
CA PHE A 113 11.07 -6.63 7.60
C PHE A 113 9.97 -6.63 8.67
N THR A 114 10.31 -6.82 9.95
CA THR A 114 9.34 -6.92 11.06
C THR A 114 8.28 -5.82 10.97
N GLY A 115 7.00 -6.22 11.06
CA GLY A 115 5.85 -5.33 10.95
C GLY A 115 5.48 -4.92 9.53
N SER A 116 6.29 -5.20 8.50
CA SER A 116 5.94 -4.94 7.09
C SER A 116 5.00 -6.02 6.55
N VAL A 117 4.12 -5.66 5.62
CA VAL A 117 3.24 -6.62 4.94
C VAL A 117 4.06 -7.44 3.95
N THR A 118 4.12 -8.75 4.15
CA THR A 118 4.87 -9.71 3.32
C THR A 118 3.96 -10.77 2.68
N GLY A 119 2.68 -10.78 3.04
CA GLY A 119 1.69 -11.63 2.38
C GLY A 119 0.30 -11.01 2.37
N VAL A 120 -0.52 -11.45 1.43
CA VAL A 120 -1.92 -11.05 1.32
C VAL A 120 -2.76 -12.29 1.02
N THR A 121 -3.92 -12.42 1.64
CA THR A 121 -4.95 -13.39 1.26
C THR A 121 -6.17 -12.62 0.79
N ASP A 122 -6.71 -12.93 -0.38
CA ASP A 122 -7.96 -12.31 -0.84
C ASP A 122 -9.20 -13.07 -0.34
N GLY A 123 -10.38 -12.49 -0.53
CA GLY A 123 -11.65 -13.09 -0.10
C GLY A 123 -12.02 -14.39 -0.82
N THR A 124 -11.30 -14.77 -1.87
CA THR A 124 -11.46 -16.08 -2.53
C THR A 124 -10.52 -17.15 -1.96
N GLY A 125 -9.55 -16.75 -1.12
CA GLY A 125 -8.57 -17.64 -0.51
C GLY A 125 -7.24 -17.70 -1.25
N ARG A 126 -7.05 -16.96 -2.36
CA ARG A 126 -5.75 -16.87 -3.03
C ARG A 126 -4.73 -16.22 -2.12
N ARG A 127 -3.52 -16.75 -2.11
CA ARG A 127 -2.42 -16.23 -1.26
C ARG A 127 -1.33 -15.65 -2.13
N PHE A 128 -0.89 -14.46 -1.74
CA PHE A 128 0.16 -13.71 -2.41
C PHE A 128 1.33 -13.51 -1.46
N HIS A 129 2.54 -13.66 -1.98
CA HIS A 129 3.77 -13.33 -1.27
C HIS A 129 4.38 -12.05 -1.85
N LEU A 130 4.71 -11.11 -0.97
CA LEU A 130 5.30 -9.81 -1.29
C LEU A 130 6.78 -9.87 -0.88
N VAL A 131 7.66 -9.91 -1.87
CA VAL A 131 9.11 -9.94 -1.65
C VAL A 131 9.60 -8.53 -1.43
N LEU A 132 10.11 -8.24 -0.25
CA LEU A 132 10.65 -6.93 0.11
C LEU A 132 12.17 -6.92 -0.02
N THR A 133 12.73 -5.75 -0.28
CA THR A 133 14.18 -5.50 -0.27
C THR A 133 14.50 -4.28 0.54
N THR A 134 15.63 -4.28 1.23
CA THR A 134 16.17 -3.08 1.89
C THR A 134 17.12 -2.33 0.98
N GLN A 135 17.40 -1.08 1.35
CA GLN A 135 18.36 -0.23 0.65
C GLN A 135 19.76 -0.87 0.61
N ALA A 136 20.17 -1.49 1.72
CA ALA A 136 21.45 -2.19 1.83
C ALA A 136 21.52 -3.41 0.88
N GLN A 137 20.47 -4.23 0.85
CA GLN A 137 20.39 -5.39 -0.06
C GLN A 137 20.46 -4.95 -1.53
N ARG A 138 19.77 -3.87 -1.91
CA ARG A 138 19.85 -3.33 -3.28
C ARG A 138 21.25 -2.79 -3.62
N ALA A 139 21.89 -2.12 -2.68
CA ALA A 139 23.26 -1.63 -2.84
C ALA A 139 24.26 -2.80 -3.03
N GLU A 140 24.10 -3.88 -2.26
CA GLU A 140 24.90 -5.09 -2.39
C GLU A 140 24.71 -5.78 -3.74
N ALA A 141 23.44 -5.97 -4.16
CA ALA A 141 23.13 -6.54 -5.46
C ALA A 141 23.73 -5.75 -6.63
N ALA A 142 23.69 -4.40 -6.55
CA ALA A 142 24.30 -3.54 -7.57
C ALA A 142 25.83 -3.69 -7.63
N ARG A 143 26.50 -3.78 -6.47
CA ARG A 143 27.95 -4.06 -6.40
C ARG A 143 28.29 -5.43 -7.00
N GLY A 144 27.50 -6.46 -6.69
CA GLY A 144 27.67 -7.81 -7.24
C GLY A 144 27.48 -7.88 -8.76
N ALA A 145 26.61 -7.04 -9.31
CA ALA A 145 26.36 -6.94 -10.75
C ALA A 145 27.42 -6.14 -11.53
N GLY A 146 28.46 -5.62 -10.86
CA GLY A 146 29.49 -4.78 -11.49
C GLY A 146 28.96 -3.45 -12.02
N LEU A 147 27.78 -3.00 -11.55
CA LEU A 147 27.25 -1.69 -11.91
C LEU A 147 28.06 -0.61 -11.20
N PRO A 148 28.39 0.50 -11.88
CA PRO A 148 29.12 1.60 -11.24
C PRO A 148 28.35 2.07 -10.01
N ALA A 149 29.08 2.28 -8.91
CA ALA A 149 28.53 2.75 -7.64
C ALA A 149 28.09 4.22 -7.69
N ALA A 150 27.65 4.76 -8.83
CA ALA A 150 27.26 6.15 -9.01
C ALA A 150 25.93 6.25 -9.79
N PRO A 151 24.89 6.90 -9.22
CA PRO A 151 24.89 7.48 -7.88
C PRO A 151 25.01 6.36 -6.84
N ALA A 152 25.91 6.57 -5.88
CA ALA A 152 26.15 5.62 -4.80
C ALA A 152 24.83 5.43 -4.08
N TYR A 153 24.37 4.19 -4.00
CA TYR A 153 23.19 3.83 -3.23
C TYR A 153 23.37 4.45 -1.83
N PRO A 154 22.65 5.54 -1.50
CA PRO A 154 22.86 6.22 -0.25
C PRO A 154 22.39 5.30 0.87
N GLU A 155 23.08 5.34 2.01
CA GLU A 155 22.71 4.54 3.18
C GLU A 155 21.37 5.00 3.78
N THR A 156 21.09 6.30 3.69
CA THR A 156 19.82 6.91 4.12
C THR A 156 19.12 7.59 2.96
N LEU A 157 17.80 7.43 2.89
CA LEU A 157 16.97 8.10 1.91
C LEU A 157 16.41 9.41 2.47
N PRO A 158 16.19 10.45 1.63
CA PRO A 158 15.56 11.68 2.06
C PRO A 158 14.19 11.41 2.69
N ALA A 159 13.85 12.17 3.73
CA ALA A 159 12.49 12.14 4.27
C ALA A 159 11.49 12.70 3.25
N THR A 160 10.29 12.16 3.27
CA THR A 160 9.15 12.65 2.49
C THR A 160 8.23 13.48 3.38
N GLU A 161 7.19 14.10 2.80
CA GLU A 161 6.12 14.72 3.58
C GLU A 161 5.41 13.72 4.51
N TYR A 162 5.51 12.42 4.22
CA TYR A 162 4.94 11.34 5.02
C TYR A 162 5.87 10.84 6.14
N GLY A 163 7.09 11.36 6.22
CA GLY A 163 8.09 11.05 7.24
C GLY A 163 9.33 10.37 6.67
N THR A 164 10.12 9.77 7.58
CA THR A 164 11.35 9.05 7.25
C THR A 164 11.07 7.87 6.34
N ASP A 165 11.84 7.78 5.25
CA ASP A 165 11.85 6.62 4.37
C ASP A 165 12.78 5.54 4.96
N ASN A 166 12.22 4.36 5.25
CA ASN A 166 12.95 3.23 5.83
C ASN A 166 13.75 2.42 4.79
N GLY A 167 13.71 2.80 3.52
CA GLY A 167 14.45 2.13 2.45
C GLY A 167 13.89 0.76 2.05
N ILE A 168 12.77 0.32 2.62
CA ILE A 168 12.12 -0.93 2.25
C ILE A 168 11.30 -0.71 0.98
N ARG A 169 11.43 -1.63 0.02
CA ARG A 169 10.71 -1.60 -1.25
C ARG A 169 10.17 -2.97 -1.62
N LEU A 170 8.99 -3.00 -2.22
CA LEU A 170 8.40 -4.20 -2.82
C LEU A 170 9.15 -4.53 -4.11
N SER A 171 9.89 -5.62 -4.13
CA SER A 171 10.63 -6.05 -5.33
C SER A 171 9.79 -6.96 -6.23
N GLN A 172 8.95 -7.82 -5.67
CA GLN A 172 8.17 -8.80 -6.44
C GLN A 172 6.85 -9.13 -5.73
N VAL A 173 5.86 -9.54 -6.53
CA VAL A 173 4.62 -10.15 -6.04
C VAL A 173 4.45 -11.51 -6.69
N TRP A 174 4.19 -12.51 -5.87
CA TRP A 174 3.98 -13.90 -6.28
C TRP A 174 2.60 -14.36 -5.87
N LEU A 175 1.91 -15.10 -6.74
CA LEU A 175 0.78 -15.95 -6.37
C LEU A 175 1.35 -17.28 -5.88
N THR A 176 1.09 -17.64 -4.63
CA THR A 176 1.64 -18.84 -3.99
C THR A 176 0.61 -19.92 -3.73
N TYR A 177 -0.68 -19.59 -3.81
CA TYR A 177 -1.77 -20.53 -3.65
C TYR A 177 -3.04 -20.01 -4.34
N GLU A 178 -3.72 -20.88 -5.08
CA GLU A 178 -5.02 -20.63 -5.70
C GLU A 178 -5.96 -21.82 -5.42
N PRO A 179 -7.15 -21.59 -4.81
CA PRO A 179 -7.99 -22.69 -4.33
C PRO A 179 -8.78 -23.45 -5.42
N ASP A 180 -8.95 -22.88 -6.61
CA ASP A 180 -9.88 -23.41 -7.63
C ASP A 180 -9.20 -24.10 -8.83
N THR A 181 -7.88 -24.29 -8.81
CA THR A 181 -7.23 -25.17 -9.79
C THR A 181 -7.54 -26.61 -9.40
N ALA A 182 -8.23 -27.36 -10.26
CA ALA A 182 -8.63 -28.77 -10.05
C ALA A 182 -7.44 -29.77 -9.89
N GLU A 183 -6.22 -29.25 -9.80
CA GLU A 183 -4.98 -29.96 -9.54
C GLU A 183 -4.73 -29.88 -8.03
N ALA A 184 -4.44 -31.01 -7.40
CA ALA A 184 -4.38 -31.18 -5.95
C ALA A 184 -3.62 -30.03 -5.26
N GLU A 185 -4.07 -29.67 -4.04
CA GLU A 185 -3.55 -28.58 -3.17
C GLU A 185 -2.01 -28.51 -2.99
N ASN A 186 -1.25 -29.47 -3.54
CA ASN A 186 0.19 -29.65 -3.39
C ASN A 186 1.03 -29.46 -4.67
N GLU A 187 0.47 -29.07 -5.83
CA GLU A 187 1.23 -29.05 -7.10
C GLU A 187 1.33 -27.67 -7.81
N HIS A 188 0.77 -26.59 -7.26
CA HIS A 188 0.89 -25.28 -7.91
C HIS A 188 2.27 -24.63 -7.62
N GLU A 189 3.12 -24.54 -8.64
CA GLU A 189 4.36 -23.76 -8.55
C GLU A 189 4.02 -22.27 -8.39
N PRO A 190 4.69 -21.54 -7.47
CA PRO A 190 4.48 -20.11 -7.33
C PRO A 190 4.69 -19.34 -8.63
N VAL A 191 3.73 -18.48 -8.99
CA VAL A 191 3.79 -17.68 -10.22
C VAL A 191 4.11 -16.23 -9.88
N MET A 192 5.20 -15.69 -10.43
CA MET A 192 5.52 -14.26 -10.33
C MET A 192 4.47 -13.46 -11.13
N LEU A 193 3.82 -12.51 -10.47
CA LEU A 193 2.81 -11.64 -11.10
C LEU A 193 3.41 -10.31 -11.57
N SER A 194 4.36 -9.78 -10.80
CA SER A 194 5.01 -8.51 -11.11
C SER A 194 6.38 -8.41 -10.42
N ARG A 195 7.29 -7.65 -11.03
CA ARG A 195 8.58 -7.27 -10.46
C ARG A 195 8.81 -5.78 -10.62
N TYR A 196 9.49 -5.19 -9.64
CA TYR A 196 9.79 -3.78 -9.57
C TYR A 196 11.30 -3.57 -9.41
N GLU A 197 11.82 -2.58 -10.11
CA GLU A 197 13.18 -2.10 -9.96
C GLU A 197 13.18 -0.69 -9.44
N TYR A 198 14.23 -0.33 -8.70
CA TYR A 198 14.36 0.97 -8.07
C TYR A 198 15.68 1.64 -8.45
N THR A 199 15.67 2.96 -8.56
CA THR A 199 16.88 3.76 -8.66
C THR A 199 17.72 3.58 -7.38
N PRO A 200 19.01 3.94 -7.40
CA PRO A 200 19.81 3.97 -6.18
C PRO A 200 19.17 4.81 -5.07
N CYS A 201 18.46 5.88 -5.42
CA CYS A 201 17.72 6.75 -4.51
C CYS A 201 16.34 6.19 -4.09
N GLY A 202 16.03 4.94 -4.42
CA GLY A 202 14.81 4.26 -3.97
C GLY A 202 13.54 4.66 -4.73
N GLU A 203 13.64 5.34 -5.87
CA GLU A 203 12.49 5.71 -6.71
C GLU A 203 12.14 4.54 -7.64
N LEU A 204 10.86 4.33 -7.97
CA LEU A 204 10.45 3.23 -8.85
C LEU A 204 10.99 3.44 -10.26
N ALA A 205 11.97 2.65 -10.69
CA ALA A 205 12.63 2.78 -11.98
C ALA A 205 11.90 2.03 -13.10
N ALA A 206 11.46 0.79 -12.83
CA ALA A 206 10.79 -0.03 -13.82
C ALA A 206 9.78 -1.01 -13.19
N VAL A 207 8.79 -1.39 -13.99
CA VAL A 207 7.77 -2.39 -13.67
C VAL A 207 7.79 -3.45 -14.74
N TYR A 208 7.82 -4.71 -14.32
CA TYR A 208 7.77 -5.89 -15.17
C TYR A 208 6.50 -6.68 -14.91
N ASP A 209 5.91 -7.21 -15.98
CA ASP A 209 4.76 -8.11 -15.89
C ASP A 209 5.15 -9.54 -15.48
N ARG A 210 4.16 -10.44 -15.46
CA ARG A 210 4.34 -11.87 -15.16
C ARG A 210 5.34 -12.59 -16.07
N GLY A 211 5.51 -12.11 -17.31
CA GLY A 211 6.44 -12.68 -18.29
C GLY A 211 7.86 -12.11 -18.17
N GLY A 212 8.08 -11.20 -17.21
CA GLY A 212 9.35 -10.50 -17.06
C GLY A 212 9.59 -9.42 -18.11
N VAL A 213 8.56 -8.99 -18.84
CA VAL A 213 8.66 -7.91 -19.84
C VAL A 213 8.52 -6.57 -19.14
N GLU A 214 9.42 -5.62 -19.43
CA GLU A 214 9.30 -4.23 -18.94
C GLU A 214 8.03 -3.61 -19.54
N VAL A 215 7.02 -3.36 -18.69
CA VAL A 215 5.77 -2.72 -19.09
C VAL A 215 5.77 -1.23 -18.84
N ARG A 216 6.62 -0.75 -17.92
CA ARG A 216 6.73 0.66 -17.58
C ARG A 216 8.12 1.02 -17.11
N ARG A 217 8.60 2.21 -17.49
CA ARG A 217 9.84 2.81 -17.00
C ARG A 217 9.63 4.26 -16.62
N PHE A 218 10.36 4.69 -15.60
CA PHE A 218 10.35 6.05 -15.09
C PHE A 218 11.76 6.61 -15.06
N LEU A 219 11.86 7.92 -15.24
CA LEU A 219 13.11 8.67 -15.16
C LEU A 219 12.95 9.79 -14.15
N TYR A 220 14.03 10.07 -13.44
CA TYR A 220 14.06 11.03 -12.35
C TYR A 220 15.17 12.05 -12.56
N ASP A 221 14.98 13.21 -11.95
CA ASP A 221 15.99 14.25 -11.85
C ASP A 221 17.04 13.82 -10.80
N ALA A 222 18.30 13.75 -11.21
CA ALA A 222 19.38 13.32 -10.32
C ALA A 222 19.66 14.31 -9.17
N GLU A 223 19.34 15.59 -9.36
CA GLU A 223 19.56 16.64 -8.36
C GLU A 223 18.34 16.84 -7.45
N HIS A 224 17.17 16.32 -7.85
CA HIS A 224 15.91 16.51 -7.14
C HIS A 224 15.21 15.16 -6.91
N PRO A 225 15.57 14.42 -5.84
CA PRO A 225 14.97 13.13 -5.51
C PRO A 225 13.43 13.18 -5.52
N GLY A 226 12.81 12.21 -6.17
CA GLY A 226 11.36 12.08 -6.34
C GLY A 226 10.79 12.86 -7.53
N ARG A 227 11.55 13.77 -8.16
CA ARG A 227 11.08 14.55 -9.31
C ARG A 227 11.18 13.72 -10.60
N MET A 228 10.05 13.17 -11.04
CA MET A 228 9.97 12.37 -12.27
C MET A 228 10.11 13.25 -13.53
N THR A 229 11.17 13.05 -14.31
CA THR A 229 11.44 13.78 -15.57
C THR A 229 10.91 13.09 -16.81
N GLY A 230 10.41 11.86 -16.67
CA GLY A 230 9.74 11.18 -17.76
C GLY A 230 9.23 9.81 -17.39
N HIS A 231 8.38 9.27 -18.26
CA HIS A 231 7.92 7.90 -18.14
C HIS A 231 7.63 7.31 -19.52
N ARG A 232 7.59 5.98 -19.59
CA ARG A 232 7.33 5.24 -20.82
C ARG A 232 6.53 3.98 -20.51
N TYR A 233 5.51 3.71 -21.33
CA TYR A 233 4.84 2.42 -21.38
C TYR A 233 5.46 1.54 -22.48
N ALA A 234 5.40 0.22 -22.32
CA ALA A 234 5.79 -0.70 -23.38
C ALA A 234 5.08 -0.36 -24.71
N GLY A 235 5.86 -0.32 -25.80
CA GLY A 235 5.34 0.01 -27.13
C GLY A 235 4.92 1.47 -27.34
N ARG A 236 5.18 2.37 -26.37
CA ARG A 236 4.91 3.81 -26.51
C ARG A 236 6.21 4.62 -26.44
N PRO A 237 6.26 5.80 -27.07
CA PRO A 237 7.34 6.75 -26.84
C PRO A 237 7.41 7.21 -25.39
N GLN A 238 8.60 7.64 -25.00
CA GLN A 238 8.82 8.22 -23.69
C GLN A 238 8.26 9.64 -23.61
N MET A 239 7.35 9.87 -22.67
CA MET A 239 6.90 11.21 -22.28
C MET A 239 7.96 11.86 -21.39
N ARG A 240 8.22 13.15 -21.56
CA ARG A 240 9.20 13.90 -20.75
C ARG A 240 8.58 15.14 -20.13
N TYR A 241 9.10 15.53 -18.96
CA TYR A 241 8.67 16.70 -18.22
C TYR A 241 9.85 17.65 -18.02
N ARG A 242 9.60 18.94 -18.18
CA ARG A 242 10.52 20.00 -17.75
C ARG A 242 9.88 20.78 -16.63
N TYR A 243 10.71 21.21 -15.70
CA TYR A 243 10.30 21.90 -14.49
C TYR A 243 10.86 23.31 -14.48
N ASN A 244 10.04 24.26 -14.06
CA ASN A 244 10.51 25.60 -13.76
C ASN A 244 11.32 25.60 -12.46
N ARG A 245 11.92 26.75 -12.14
CA ARG A 245 12.72 26.94 -10.92
C ARG A 245 11.96 26.71 -9.61
N ASP A 246 10.63 26.83 -9.62
CA ASP A 246 9.77 26.63 -8.45
C ASP A 246 9.35 25.16 -8.32
N GLY A 247 9.83 24.27 -9.20
CA GLY A 247 9.56 22.83 -9.17
C GLY A 247 8.21 22.43 -9.79
N GLN A 248 7.56 23.33 -10.54
CA GLN A 248 6.30 23.06 -11.24
C GLN A 248 6.59 22.61 -12.68
N VAL A 249 5.75 21.72 -13.24
CA VAL A 249 5.91 21.23 -14.62
C VAL A 249 5.58 22.35 -15.61
N GLU A 250 6.56 22.88 -16.31
CA GLU A 250 6.36 23.94 -17.32
C GLU A 250 6.17 23.38 -18.74
N GLU A 251 6.63 22.15 -18.98
CA GLU A 251 6.48 21.50 -20.29
C GLU A 251 6.29 19.99 -20.14
N GLN A 252 5.39 19.44 -20.95
CA GLN A 252 5.20 18.02 -21.15
C GLN A 252 5.40 17.69 -22.62
N LEU A 253 6.47 16.97 -22.92
CA LEU A 253 6.87 16.58 -24.27
C LEU A 253 6.36 15.17 -24.60
N ASN A 254 5.62 15.08 -25.70
CA ASN A 254 5.09 13.84 -26.24
C ASN A 254 5.65 13.63 -27.66
N PRO A 255 6.61 12.70 -27.86
CA PRO A 255 7.30 12.56 -29.15
C PRO A 255 6.40 12.25 -30.35
N GLU A 256 5.30 11.54 -30.13
CA GLU A 256 4.33 11.16 -31.19
C GLU A 256 2.96 11.85 -31.00
N GLY A 257 2.90 12.94 -30.22
CA GLY A 257 1.63 13.59 -29.90
C GLY A 257 1.78 15.08 -29.61
N LEU A 258 0.71 15.68 -29.09
CA LEU A 258 0.72 17.08 -28.67
C LEU A 258 1.60 17.25 -27.43
N SER A 259 2.53 18.21 -27.50
CA SER A 259 3.29 18.66 -26.35
C SER A 259 2.59 19.86 -25.71
N TYR A 260 2.59 19.93 -24.38
CA TYR A 260 1.91 20.98 -23.63
C TYR A 260 2.94 21.88 -22.95
N ARG A 261 2.66 23.19 -22.89
CA ARG A 261 3.37 24.15 -22.05
C ARG A 261 2.41 24.73 -21.04
N TYR A 262 2.87 24.88 -19.81
CA TYR A 262 2.08 25.40 -18.71
C TYR A 262 2.70 26.71 -18.22
N ALA A 263 1.84 27.72 -18.02
CA ALA A 263 2.20 28.97 -17.36
C ALA A 263 1.39 29.06 -16.08
N TYR A 264 2.09 29.28 -14.96
CA TYR A 264 1.47 29.40 -13.65
C TYR A 264 1.45 30.87 -13.23
N GLU A 265 0.28 31.41 -12.96
CA GLU A 265 0.12 32.73 -12.37
C GLU A 265 0.04 32.59 -10.84
N LYS A 266 0.80 33.41 -10.11
CA LYS A 266 0.66 33.52 -8.66
C LYS A 266 -0.64 34.28 -8.37
N ASN A 267 -1.54 33.67 -7.60
CA ASN A 267 -2.81 34.26 -7.14
C ASN A 267 -3.87 34.52 -8.22
N ARG A 268 -4.55 33.48 -8.68
CA ARG A 268 -5.93 33.61 -9.17
C ARG A 268 -6.81 32.58 -8.46
N VAL A 269 -7.76 33.10 -7.68
CA VAL A 269 -8.90 32.37 -7.10
C VAL A 269 -9.97 32.25 -8.18
#